data_AF-A0A8B6CX64-F1
#
_entry.id   AF-A0A8B6CX64-F1
#
_cell.length_a   1.000
_cell.length_b   1.000
_cell.length_c   1.000
_cell.angle_alpha   90.00
_cell.angle_beta   90.00
_cell.angle_gamma   90.00
#
_symmetry.space_group_name_H-M   'P 1'
#
loop_
_entity.id
_entity.type
_entity.pdbx_description
1 polymer ?
#
loop_
_entity_poly.entity_id
_entity_poly.type
_entity_poly.pdbx_seq_one_letter_code
_entity_poly.pdbx_strand_id
1 'polypeptide(L)'
;PGNKSMIRQMLMDMMTDYMFGTGLDEVVKGQAKHNKTYVYNFNYYSWNDYQPPWRGIAHGQELQYMFGFPYINQTYKDLFGVYPRQQYDYQDRNMSEYMISMWTNFTASGNPTPKTFDPVLHFKNVTWLQYNNFNHSYLEIGNTSRNLINYRQNHYGFWRKYFPQLYNRPNFIKNTGSSSTDDQQKNYQIATYSLVGLSVLLSVIVLSLCIAVYRRRPKDY
;
A
#
# COMPACT_ATOMS: atom_id res chain seq x y z
N PRO A 1 18.92 -1.30 11.15
CA PRO A 1 18.93 -0.96 9.71
C PRO A 1 19.10 -2.15 8.72
N GLY A 2 19.54 -3.34 9.16
CA GLY A 2 19.84 -4.47 8.24
C GLY A 2 18.75 -5.53 8.03
N ASN A 3 17.65 -5.53 8.79
CA ASN A 3 16.63 -6.57 8.70
C ASN A 3 15.63 -6.26 7.56
N LYS A 4 15.97 -6.71 6.35
CA LYS A 4 15.17 -6.50 5.13
C LYS A 4 13.73 -7.03 5.27
N SER A 5 13.53 -8.15 5.96
CA SER A 5 12.21 -8.74 6.17
C SER A 5 11.31 -7.85 7.02
N MET A 6 11.85 -7.29 8.11
CA MET A 6 11.12 -6.36 8.97
C MET A 6 10.76 -5.07 8.23
N ILE A 7 11.72 -4.48 7.49
CA ILE A 7 11.48 -3.26 6.72
C ILE A 7 10.39 -3.48 5.67
N ARG A 8 10.40 -4.63 4.99
CA ARG A 8 9.34 -5.00 4.04
C ARG A 8 7.98 -5.10 4.71
N GLN A 9 7.88 -5.77 5.86
CA GLN A 9 6.61 -5.89 6.58
C GLN A 9 6.09 -4.52 7.01
N MET A 10 6.95 -3.66 7.57
CA MET A 10 6.56 -2.32 7.98
C MET A 10 6.05 -1.47 6.79
N LEU A 11 6.67 -1.62 5.61
CA LEU A 11 6.21 -0.94 4.40
C LEU A 11 4.83 -1.47 3.95
N MET A 12 4.61 -2.78 3.99
CA MET A 12 3.32 -3.39 3.65
C MET A 12 2.21 -2.94 4.60
N ASP A 13 2.49 -2.97 5.91
CA ASP A 13 1.60 -2.48 6.96
C ASP A 13 1.25 -1.01 6.76
N MET A 14 2.26 -0.17 6.51
CA MET A 14 2.10 1.26 6.26
C MET A 14 1.18 1.54 5.06
N MET A 15 1.42 0.87 3.93
CA MET A 15 0.61 1.02 2.73
C MET A 15 -0.82 0.51 2.96
N THR A 16 -0.99 -0.62 3.66
CA THR A 16 -2.29 -1.20 3.97
C THR A 16 -3.12 -0.28 4.87
N ASP A 17 -2.50 0.28 5.91
CA ASP A 17 -3.14 1.23 6.82
C ASP A 17 -3.59 2.50 6.10
N TYR A 18 -2.74 3.04 5.22
CA TYR A 18 -3.03 4.27 4.50
C TYR A 18 -4.09 4.06 3.41
N MET A 19 -3.93 3.04 2.56
CA MET A 19 -4.78 2.85 1.38
C MET A 19 -6.16 2.27 1.72
N PHE A 20 -6.25 1.40 2.73
CA PHE A 20 -7.47 0.66 3.03
C PHE A 20 -7.93 0.88 4.48
N GLY A 21 -7.05 0.65 5.44
CA GLY A 21 -7.42 0.54 6.86
C GLY A 21 -8.00 1.82 7.45
N THR A 22 -7.38 2.98 7.19
CA THR A 22 -7.80 4.26 7.79
C THR A 22 -9.17 4.70 7.29
N GLY A 23 -9.42 4.60 5.98
CA GLY A 23 -10.72 4.93 5.40
C GLY A 23 -11.82 3.98 5.88
N LEU A 24 -11.54 2.68 5.93
CA LEU A 24 -12.47 1.68 6.47
C LEU A 24 -12.83 1.97 7.93
N ASP A 25 -11.85 2.29 8.78
CA ASP A 25 -12.07 2.62 10.20
C ASP A 25 -13.03 3.79 10.38
N GLU A 26 -12.91 4.84 9.57
CA GLU A 26 -13.82 6.00 9.63
C GLU A 26 -15.25 5.65 9.21
N VAL A 27 -15.39 4.92 8.10
CA VAL A 27 -16.70 4.48 7.58
C VAL A 27 -17.40 3.60 8.61
N VAL A 28 -16.70 2.62 9.16
CA VAL A 28 -17.22 1.70 10.18
C VAL A 28 -17.67 2.48 11.44
N LYS A 29 -16.84 3.40 11.93
CA LYS A 29 -17.18 4.23 13.12
C LYS A 29 -18.40 5.10 12.89
N GLY A 30 -18.56 5.62 11.67
CA GLY A 30 -19.74 6.37 11.25
C GLY A 30 -20.98 5.49 11.18
N GLN A 31 -20.88 4.36 10.48
CA GLN A 31 -21.98 3.42 10.27
C GLN A 31 -22.51 2.84 11.60
N ALA A 32 -21.60 2.49 12.52
CA ALA A 32 -21.93 1.89 13.82
C ALA A 32 -22.72 2.81 14.76
N LYS A 33 -22.82 4.11 14.48
CA LYS A 33 -23.68 5.04 15.24
C LYS A 33 -25.16 4.82 14.97
N HIS A 34 -25.50 4.30 13.80
CA HIS A 34 -26.88 4.24 13.32
C HIS A 34 -27.32 2.83 12.95
N ASN A 35 -26.38 1.94 12.59
CA ASN A 35 -26.69 0.63 12.03
C ASN A 35 -25.91 -0.48 12.73
N LYS A 36 -26.49 -1.69 12.71
CA LYS A 36 -25.76 -2.91 13.07
C LYS A 36 -24.58 -3.07 12.11
N THR A 37 -23.39 -3.16 12.69
CA THR A 37 -22.12 -3.15 11.96
C THR A 37 -21.33 -4.36 12.40
N TYR A 38 -20.76 -5.10 11.45
CA TYR A 38 -19.92 -6.27 11.70
C TYR A 38 -18.61 -6.08 10.93
N VAL A 39 -17.49 -6.26 11.62
CA VAL A 39 -16.15 -6.07 11.06
C VAL A 39 -15.38 -7.36 11.19
N TYR A 40 -14.62 -7.73 10.16
CA TYR A 40 -13.69 -8.85 10.21
C TYR A 40 -12.28 -8.45 9.80
N ASN A 41 -11.31 -9.23 10.26
CA ASN A 41 -9.95 -9.30 9.72
C ASN A 41 -9.79 -10.69 9.10
N PHE A 42 -9.54 -10.77 7.80
CA PHE A 42 -9.31 -12.05 7.14
C PHE A 42 -7.84 -12.46 7.32
N ASN A 43 -7.63 -13.55 8.04
CA ASN A 43 -6.34 -14.08 8.47
C ASN A 43 -6.25 -15.60 8.20
N TYR A 44 -6.76 -16.04 7.04
CA TYR A 44 -6.63 -17.41 6.56
C TYR A 44 -5.62 -17.49 5.41
N TYR A 45 -4.72 -18.45 5.47
CA TYR A 45 -3.70 -18.71 4.47
C TYR A 45 -3.80 -20.17 4.01
N SER A 46 -3.99 -20.39 2.70
CA SER A 46 -4.05 -21.74 2.13
C SER A 46 -2.67 -22.39 2.14
N TRP A 47 -2.61 -23.68 2.40
CA TRP A 47 -1.35 -24.43 2.28
C TRP A 47 -0.78 -24.40 0.86
N ASN A 48 -1.66 -24.41 -0.14
CA ASN A 48 -1.32 -24.41 -1.56
C ASN A 48 -1.42 -23.01 -2.17
N ASP A 49 -1.29 -21.94 -1.37
CA ASP A 49 -1.36 -20.58 -1.89
C ASP A 49 -0.34 -20.37 -3.03
N TYR A 50 -0.82 -19.81 -4.15
CA TYR A 50 0.03 -19.51 -5.30
C TYR A 50 0.97 -18.32 -5.05
N GLN A 51 0.70 -17.53 -4.00
CA GLN A 51 1.53 -16.42 -3.57
C GLN A 51 2.71 -16.92 -2.71
N PRO A 52 3.88 -16.26 -2.80
CA PRO A 52 4.99 -16.64 -1.95
C PRO A 52 4.71 -16.26 -0.48
N PRO A 53 5.09 -17.08 0.52
CA PRO A 53 4.69 -16.90 1.92
C PRO A 53 5.02 -15.53 2.52
N TRP A 54 6.09 -14.88 2.04
CA TRP A 54 6.49 -13.56 2.51
C TRP A 54 5.52 -12.44 2.16
N ARG A 55 4.63 -12.65 1.19
CA ARG A 55 3.59 -11.69 0.79
C ARG A 55 2.42 -11.67 1.79
N GLY A 56 2.34 -12.69 2.66
CA GLY A 56 1.21 -12.85 3.57
C GLY A 56 -0.10 -12.96 2.81
N ILE A 57 -1.16 -12.42 3.41
CA ILE A 57 -2.50 -12.43 2.82
C ILE A 57 -2.73 -11.11 2.07
N ALA A 58 -2.73 -11.18 0.75
CA ALA A 58 -2.88 -10.06 -0.15
C ALA A 58 -4.35 -9.63 -0.31
N HIS A 59 -4.54 -8.39 -0.77
CA HIS A 59 -5.85 -7.82 -1.06
C HIS A 59 -6.67 -8.70 -2.02
N GLY A 60 -7.92 -8.99 -1.64
CA GLY A 60 -8.88 -9.75 -2.45
C GLY A 60 -8.71 -11.27 -2.38
N GLN A 61 -7.77 -11.80 -1.57
CA GLN A 61 -7.63 -13.25 -1.42
C GLN A 61 -8.82 -13.90 -0.70
N GLU A 62 -9.56 -13.16 0.12
CA GLU A 62 -10.78 -13.63 0.76
C GLU A 62 -11.91 -13.93 -0.24
N LEU A 63 -11.91 -13.23 -1.38
CA LEU A 63 -12.98 -13.33 -2.38
C LEU A 63 -13.11 -14.75 -2.94
N GLN A 64 -12.01 -15.48 -3.07
CA GLN A 64 -12.05 -16.85 -3.59
C GLN A 64 -12.87 -17.78 -2.67
N TYR A 65 -12.84 -17.56 -1.36
CA TYR A 65 -13.62 -18.32 -0.39
C TYR A 65 -15.07 -17.85 -0.34
N MET A 66 -15.29 -16.53 -0.44
CA MET A 66 -16.64 -15.95 -0.49
C MET A 66 -17.43 -16.37 -1.74
N PHE A 67 -16.75 -16.57 -2.87
CA PHE A 67 -17.37 -16.97 -4.15
C PHE A 67 -17.27 -18.47 -4.45
N GLY A 68 -16.84 -19.31 -3.50
CA GLY A 68 -16.92 -20.76 -3.69
C GLY A 68 -15.86 -21.35 -4.63
N PHE A 69 -14.72 -20.69 -4.85
CA PHE A 69 -13.67 -21.19 -5.75
C PHE A 69 -13.15 -22.59 -5.37
N PRO A 70 -13.06 -22.97 -4.08
CA PRO A 70 -12.73 -24.35 -3.67
C PRO A 70 -13.67 -25.46 -4.17
N TYR A 71 -14.85 -25.11 -4.70
CA TYR A 71 -15.83 -26.03 -5.27
C TYR A 71 -15.82 -26.08 -6.81
N ILE A 72 -15.00 -25.26 -7.48
CA ILE A 72 -14.91 -25.24 -8.94
C ILE A 72 -14.30 -26.56 -9.43
N ASN A 73 -15.14 -27.38 -10.05
CA ASN A 73 -14.77 -28.62 -10.72
C ASN A 73 -14.63 -28.41 -12.25
N GLN A 74 -14.41 -29.49 -13.00
CA GLN A 74 -14.26 -29.41 -14.46
C GLN A 74 -15.50 -28.83 -15.15
N THR A 75 -16.69 -29.22 -14.71
CA THR A 75 -17.96 -28.69 -15.24
C THR A 75 -18.04 -27.16 -15.12
N TYR A 76 -17.68 -26.60 -13.96
CA TYR A 76 -17.67 -25.14 -13.78
C TYR A 76 -16.62 -24.44 -14.64
N LYS A 77 -15.46 -25.06 -14.86
CA LYS A 77 -14.43 -24.54 -15.76
C LYS A 77 -14.94 -24.47 -17.20
N ASP A 78 -15.59 -25.54 -17.66
CA ASP A 78 -16.09 -25.64 -19.03
C ASP A 78 -17.27 -24.69 -19.28
N LEU A 79 -18.15 -24.49 -18.28
CA LEU A 79 -19.32 -23.63 -18.40
C LEU A 79 -19.00 -22.13 -18.26
N PHE A 80 -18.13 -21.77 -17.32
CA PHE A 80 -17.92 -20.36 -16.94
C PHE A 80 -16.54 -19.81 -17.31
N GLY A 81 -15.62 -20.65 -17.79
CA GLY A 81 -14.25 -20.23 -18.09
C GLY A 81 -13.48 -19.74 -16.87
N VAL A 82 -13.88 -20.14 -15.66
CA VAL A 82 -13.24 -19.72 -14.41
C VAL A 82 -12.20 -20.76 -13.99
N TYR A 83 -10.95 -20.35 -13.94
CA TYR A 83 -9.82 -21.21 -13.58
C TYR A 83 -9.18 -20.75 -12.27
N PRO A 84 -9.32 -21.53 -11.17
CA PRO A 84 -8.59 -21.30 -9.94
C PRO A 84 -7.08 -21.16 -10.15
N ARG A 85 -6.45 -20.19 -9.46
CA ARG A 85 -5.00 -19.97 -9.51
C ARG A 85 -4.20 -20.98 -8.68
N GLN A 86 -4.87 -21.74 -7.83
CA GLN A 86 -4.27 -22.73 -6.93
C GLN A 86 -5.15 -23.97 -6.82
N GLN A 87 -4.57 -25.04 -6.28
CA GLN A 87 -5.32 -26.24 -5.89
C GLN A 87 -5.85 -26.05 -4.47
N TYR A 88 -7.16 -26.17 -4.28
CA TYR A 88 -7.78 -26.04 -2.96
C TYR A 88 -7.86 -27.39 -2.26
N ASP A 89 -7.53 -27.41 -0.98
CA ASP A 89 -7.65 -28.59 -0.12
C ASP A 89 -8.98 -28.64 0.63
N TYR A 90 -9.11 -29.59 1.56
CA TYR A 90 -10.30 -29.72 2.40
C TYR A 90 -10.49 -28.55 3.38
N GLN A 91 -9.39 -27.95 3.87
CA GLN A 91 -9.47 -26.79 4.76
C GLN A 91 -9.94 -25.55 4.01
N ASP A 92 -9.51 -25.38 2.76
CA ASP A 92 -9.97 -24.31 1.88
C ASP A 92 -11.49 -24.40 1.62
N ARG A 93 -12.01 -25.62 1.41
CA ARG A 93 -13.45 -25.86 1.27
C ARG A 93 -14.20 -25.49 2.54
N ASN A 94 -13.73 -25.95 3.70
CA ASN A 94 -14.32 -25.58 4.99
C ASN A 94 -14.34 -24.06 5.20
N MET A 95 -13.26 -23.36 4.85
CA MET A 95 -13.21 -21.90 4.93
C MET A 95 -14.20 -21.24 3.97
N SER A 96 -14.38 -21.79 2.77
CA SER A 96 -15.35 -21.28 1.80
C SER A 96 -16.80 -21.49 2.27
N GLU A 97 -17.14 -22.68 2.77
CA GLU A 97 -18.43 -22.93 3.44
C GLU A 97 -18.66 -21.94 4.59
N TYR A 98 -17.65 -21.75 5.43
CA TYR A 98 -17.69 -20.85 6.58
C TYR A 98 -18.00 -19.40 6.18
N MET A 99 -17.29 -18.87 5.16
CA MET A 99 -17.49 -17.53 4.63
C MET A 99 -18.85 -17.38 3.94
N ILE A 100 -19.22 -18.34 3.07
CA ILE A 100 -20.50 -18.31 2.36
C ILE A 100 -21.65 -18.30 3.38
N SER A 101 -21.64 -19.18 4.39
CA SER A 101 -22.68 -19.24 5.42
C SER A 101 -22.82 -17.94 6.20
N MET A 102 -21.71 -17.32 6.62
CA MET A 102 -21.77 -16.04 7.34
C MET A 102 -22.38 -14.93 6.47
N TRP A 103 -22.05 -14.90 5.17
CA TRP A 103 -22.53 -13.87 4.26
C TRP A 103 -24.00 -14.09 3.91
N THR A 104 -24.41 -15.33 3.61
CA THR A 104 -25.81 -15.67 3.36
C THR A 104 -26.68 -15.39 4.59
N ASN A 105 -26.20 -15.73 5.79
CA ASN A 105 -26.90 -15.44 7.04
C ASN A 105 -27.08 -13.94 7.27
N PHE A 106 -26.04 -13.15 7.00
CA PHE A 106 -26.11 -11.70 7.08
C PHE A 106 -27.15 -11.15 6.10
N THR A 107 -27.16 -11.62 4.85
CA THR A 107 -28.16 -11.18 3.86
C THR A 107 -29.58 -11.56 4.25
N ALA A 108 -29.78 -12.73 4.86
CA ALA A 108 -31.11 -13.22 5.23
C ALA A 108 -31.66 -12.58 6.51
N SER A 109 -30.80 -12.26 7.48
CA SER A 109 -31.24 -11.90 8.84
C SER A 109 -30.62 -10.61 9.42
N GLY A 110 -29.62 -10.03 8.74
CA GLY A 110 -28.81 -8.93 9.25
C GLY A 110 -27.83 -9.32 10.36
N ASN A 111 -27.69 -10.63 10.67
CA ASN A 111 -26.72 -11.17 11.63
C ASN A 111 -25.91 -12.29 10.94
N PRO A 112 -24.57 -12.22 10.86
CA PRO A 112 -23.76 -13.24 10.19
C PRO A 112 -23.76 -14.61 10.90
N THR A 113 -23.95 -14.62 12.22
CA THR A 113 -23.93 -15.86 13.03
C THR A 113 -25.16 -15.88 13.95
N PRO A 114 -26.37 -16.02 13.40
CA PRO A 114 -27.58 -15.96 14.19
C PRO A 114 -27.71 -17.25 15.00
N LYS A 115 -28.03 -17.11 16.29
CA LYS A 115 -28.34 -18.25 17.16
C LYS A 115 -29.82 -18.58 17.04
N THR A 116 -30.16 -19.37 16.03
CA THR A 116 -31.54 -19.77 15.73
C THR A 116 -31.68 -21.30 15.82
N PHE A 117 -32.92 -21.80 15.85
CA PHE A 117 -33.22 -23.22 15.65
C PHE A 117 -33.44 -23.58 14.18
N ASP A 118 -33.39 -22.59 13.28
CA ASP A 118 -33.52 -22.81 11.83
C ASP A 118 -32.25 -23.51 11.32
N PRO A 119 -32.34 -24.76 10.82
CA PRO A 119 -31.18 -25.52 10.38
C PRO A 119 -30.42 -24.86 9.22
N VAL A 120 -31.07 -23.98 8.44
CA VAL A 120 -30.46 -23.28 7.30
C VAL A 120 -29.61 -22.10 7.77
N LEU A 121 -30.09 -21.34 8.76
CA LEU A 121 -29.41 -20.12 9.25
C LEU A 121 -28.49 -20.38 10.45
N HIS A 122 -28.64 -21.53 11.11
CA HIS A 122 -27.94 -21.82 12.36
C HIS A 122 -26.42 -21.93 12.17
N PHE A 123 -25.66 -21.09 12.87
CA PHE A 123 -24.20 -21.08 12.85
C PHE A 123 -23.60 -21.55 14.18
N LYS A 124 -22.86 -22.66 14.18
CA LYS A 124 -22.36 -23.32 15.41
C LYS A 124 -20.99 -22.83 15.88
N ASN A 125 -20.12 -22.42 14.97
CA ASN A 125 -18.67 -22.41 15.25
C ASN A 125 -18.19 -21.17 16.00
N VAL A 126 -18.75 -19.99 15.70
CA VAL A 126 -18.39 -18.74 16.37
C VAL A 126 -19.61 -17.82 16.45
N THR A 127 -19.65 -16.95 17.44
CA THR A 127 -20.55 -15.81 17.45
C THR A 127 -19.78 -14.57 16.99
N TRP A 128 -20.15 -13.97 15.87
CA TRP A 128 -19.57 -12.71 15.41
C TRP A 128 -20.18 -11.55 16.20
N LEU A 129 -19.37 -10.92 17.05
CA LEU A 129 -19.82 -9.80 17.86
C LEU A 129 -20.03 -8.55 16.99
N GLN A 130 -21.11 -7.83 17.26
CA GLN A 130 -21.37 -6.55 16.62
C GLN A 130 -20.25 -5.56 16.97
N TYR A 131 -19.82 -4.79 15.99
CA TYR A 131 -18.88 -3.69 16.16
C TYR A 131 -19.50 -2.58 17.01
N ASN A 132 -18.71 -1.99 17.89
CA ASN A 132 -19.08 -0.79 18.63
C ASN A 132 -17.89 0.17 18.77
N ASN A 133 -18.18 1.44 18.99
CA ASN A 133 -17.18 2.51 19.08
C ASN A 133 -16.40 2.53 20.40
N PHE A 134 -16.67 1.63 21.35
CA PHE A 134 -15.96 1.53 22.62
C PHE A 134 -14.82 0.51 22.54
N ASN A 135 -15.14 -0.71 22.14
CA ASN A 135 -14.20 -1.82 22.07
C ASN A 135 -13.59 -2.00 20.68
N HIS A 136 -14.19 -1.41 19.64
CA HIS A 136 -13.79 -1.64 18.24
C HIS A 136 -13.67 -3.13 17.92
N SER A 137 -14.69 -3.89 18.32
CA SER A 137 -14.75 -5.35 18.19
C SER A 137 -14.81 -5.80 16.74
N TYR A 138 -14.04 -6.83 16.41
CA TYR A 138 -14.01 -7.45 15.09
C TYR A 138 -13.81 -8.96 15.22
N LEU A 139 -14.22 -9.71 14.20
CA LEU A 139 -13.96 -11.14 14.10
C LEU A 139 -12.68 -11.36 13.28
N GLU A 140 -11.66 -11.95 13.87
CA GLU A 140 -10.57 -12.52 13.08
C GLU A 140 -11.05 -13.84 12.50
N ILE A 141 -11.04 -13.96 11.16
CA ILE A 141 -11.43 -15.16 10.43
C ILE A 141 -10.14 -15.86 9.96
N GLY A 142 -9.91 -17.06 10.47
CA GLY A 142 -8.72 -17.86 10.16
C GLY A 142 -8.96 -19.33 10.46
N ASN A 143 -7.91 -20.14 10.61
CA ASN A 143 -8.06 -21.56 11.01
C ASN A 143 -8.85 -21.71 12.31
N THR A 144 -8.72 -20.75 13.23
CA THR A 144 -9.56 -20.64 14.42
C THR A 144 -10.05 -19.20 14.53
N SER A 145 -11.32 -18.96 14.21
CA SER A 145 -11.90 -17.63 14.27
C SER A 145 -12.17 -17.18 15.71
N ARG A 146 -11.84 -15.93 16.03
CA ARG A 146 -11.96 -15.37 17.39
C ARG A 146 -12.37 -13.90 17.34
N ASN A 147 -13.20 -13.46 18.30
CA ASN A 147 -13.48 -12.04 18.44
C ASN A 147 -12.33 -11.36 19.16
N LEU A 148 -11.86 -10.27 18.57
CA LEU A 148 -10.78 -9.44 19.06
C LEU A 148 -11.25 -7.98 19.09
N ILE A 149 -10.42 -7.11 19.64
CA ILE A 149 -10.73 -5.70 19.84
C ILE A 149 -9.57 -4.83 19.33
N ASN A 150 -9.87 -3.58 19.02
CA ASN A 150 -8.86 -2.57 18.70
C ASN A 150 -7.92 -2.92 17.53
N TYR A 151 -8.43 -3.51 16.43
CA TYR A 151 -7.61 -3.78 15.24
C TYR A 151 -6.95 -2.50 14.73
N ARG A 152 -5.61 -2.46 14.83
CA ARG A 152 -4.71 -1.39 14.35
C ARG A 152 -5.17 0.05 14.64
N GLN A 153 -5.99 0.28 15.66
CA GLN A 153 -6.62 1.57 15.96
C GLN A 153 -5.60 2.71 16.16
N ASN A 154 -4.46 2.41 16.77
CA ASN A 154 -3.37 3.39 16.95
C ASN A 154 -2.75 3.81 15.61
N HIS A 155 -2.56 2.88 14.68
CA HIS A 155 -1.99 3.15 13.36
C HIS A 155 -2.97 3.92 12.47
N TYR A 156 -4.26 3.60 12.51
CA TYR A 156 -5.29 4.40 11.85
C TYR A 156 -5.39 5.80 12.48
N GLY A 157 -5.25 5.89 13.81
CA GLY A 157 -5.16 7.15 14.53
C GLY A 157 -3.97 8.02 14.10
N PHE A 158 -2.82 7.41 13.82
CA PHE A 158 -1.66 8.11 13.26
C PHE A 158 -2.02 8.78 11.93
N TRP A 159 -2.55 8.03 10.96
CA TRP A 159 -2.89 8.56 9.64
C TRP A 159 -4.02 9.59 9.67
N ARG A 160 -5.06 9.36 10.47
CA ARG A 160 -6.21 10.26 10.56
C ARG A 160 -5.92 11.53 11.35
N LYS A 161 -5.27 11.41 12.51
CA LYS A 161 -5.13 12.53 13.48
C LYS A 161 -3.75 13.16 13.43
N TYR A 162 -2.68 12.36 13.48
CA TYR A 162 -1.33 12.87 13.69
C TYR A 162 -0.68 13.34 12.39
N PHE A 163 -0.74 12.54 11.33
CA PHE A 163 -0.09 12.83 10.05
C PHE A 163 -0.53 14.18 9.43
N PRO A 164 -1.83 14.56 9.40
CA PRO A 164 -2.25 15.86 8.87
C PRO A 164 -1.73 17.04 9.70
N GLN A 165 -1.51 16.85 11.00
CA GLN A 165 -0.93 17.90 11.85
C GLN A 165 0.56 18.15 11.52
N LEU A 166 1.27 17.18 10.96
CA LEU A 166 2.65 17.36 10.52
C LEU A 166 2.74 18.31 9.32
N TYR A 167 1.75 18.27 8.41
CA TYR A 167 1.70 19.17 7.26
C TYR A 167 1.48 20.63 7.69
N ASN A 168 0.68 20.87 8.73
CA ASN A 168 0.41 22.20 9.25
C ASN A 168 1.48 22.75 10.19
N ARG A 169 2.58 22.00 10.45
CA ARG A 169 3.72 22.57 11.17
C ARG A 169 4.49 23.45 10.19
N PRO A 170 4.78 24.73 10.53
CA PRO A 170 5.75 25.49 9.76
C PRO A 170 7.02 24.66 9.70
N ASN A 171 7.50 24.41 8.48
CA ASN A 171 8.67 23.57 8.23
C ASN A 171 9.72 23.89 9.29
N PHE A 172 10.16 22.89 10.06
CA PHE A 172 11.45 22.95 10.72
C PHE A 172 12.51 22.93 9.61
N ILE A 173 12.59 24.03 8.83
CA ILE A 173 13.78 24.36 8.08
C ILE A 173 14.77 24.75 9.16
N LYS A 174 15.47 23.74 9.69
CA LYS A 174 16.81 24.00 10.17
C LYS A 174 17.52 24.52 8.92
N ASN A 175 17.75 25.82 8.84
CA ASN A 175 18.71 26.41 7.91
C ASN A 175 20.09 25.87 8.30
N THR A 176 20.34 24.59 8.03
CA THR A 176 21.69 24.04 8.00
C THR A 176 22.24 24.39 6.63
N GLY A 177 22.73 25.64 6.54
CA GLY A 177 23.62 26.16 5.51
C GLY A 177 23.44 25.61 4.10
N SER A 178 22.54 26.22 3.33
CA SER A 178 22.65 26.28 1.86
C SER A 178 23.78 27.24 1.44
N SER A 179 24.97 27.09 2.02
CA SER A 179 26.09 28.01 1.87
C SER A 179 27.37 27.34 1.33
N SER A 180 27.30 26.08 0.89
CA SER A 180 28.46 25.40 0.28
C SER A 180 28.27 25.10 -1.20
N THR A 181 27.10 24.62 -1.63
CA THR A 181 26.83 24.27 -3.04
C THR A 181 26.55 25.48 -3.92
N ASP A 182 25.83 26.49 -3.42
CA ASP A 182 25.50 27.70 -4.18
C ASP A 182 26.75 28.58 -4.42
N ASP A 183 27.63 28.68 -3.42
CA ASP A 183 28.89 29.41 -3.54
C ASP A 183 29.89 28.67 -4.44
N GLN A 184 29.94 27.33 -4.38
CA GLN A 184 30.71 26.54 -5.33
C GLN A 184 30.21 26.72 -6.76
N GLN A 185 28.90 26.71 -6.99
CA GLN A 185 28.33 26.86 -8.33
C GLN A 185 28.63 28.25 -8.92
N LYS A 186 28.55 29.32 -8.13
CA LYS A 186 28.96 30.67 -8.55
C LYS A 186 30.45 30.73 -8.90
N ASN A 187 31.31 30.10 -8.10
CA ASN A 187 32.75 30.07 -8.35
C ASN A 187 33.08 29.34 -9.67
N TYR A 188 32.43 28.20 -9.96
CA TYR A 188 32.61 27.48 -11.23
C TYR A 188 32.12 28.27 -12.43
N GLN A 189 31.02 29.01 -12.30
CA GLN A 189 30.50 29.89 -13.36
C GLN A 189 31.48 31.03 -13.67
N ILE A 190 32.00 31.72 -12.64
CA ILE A 190 32.96 32.81 -12.81
C ILE A 190 34.25 32.33 -13.46
N ALA A 191 34.77 31.18 -13.03
CA ALA A 191 35.97 30.59 -13.64
C ALA A 191 35.76 30.25 -15.12
N THR A 192 34.59 29.71 -15.46
CA THR A 192 34.24 29.33 -16.83
C THR A 192 34.12 30.55 -17.74
N TYR A 193 33.40 31.60 -17.32
CA TYR A 193 33.26 32.83 -18.10
C TYR A 193 34.60 33.54 -18.30
N SER A 194 35.46 33.54 -17.28
CA SER A 194 36.79 34.14 -17.37
C SER A 194 37.68 33.41 -18.38
N LEU A 195 37.66 32.07 -18.38
CA LEU A 195 38.43 31.26 -19.32
C LEU A 195 37.97 31.47 -20.77
N VAL A 196 36.64 31.50 -21.00
CA VAL A 196 36.07 31.76 -22.33
C VAL A 196 36.42 33.16 -22.81
N GLY A 197 36.35 34.17 -21.94
CA GLY A 197 36.75 35.54 -22.29
C GLY A 197 38.22 35.63 -22.71
N LEU A 198 39.12 34.98 -21.96
CA LEU A 198 40.55 34.95 -22.26
C LEU A 198 40.86 34.20 -23.57
N SER A 199 40.18 33.08 -23.83
CA SER A 199 40.40 32.30 -25.06
C SER A 199 39.95 33.05 -26.31
N VAL A 200 38.82 33.76 -26.24
CA VAL A 200 38.34 34.64 -27.32
C VAL A 200 39.32 35.80 -27.55
N LEU A 201 39.80 36.42 -26.48
CA LEU A 201 40.75 37.54 -26.59
C LEU A 201 42.08 37.10 -27.22
N LEU A 202 42.60 35.93 -26.82
CA LEU A 202 43.81 35.35 -27.42
C LEU A 202 43.62 35.02 -28.90
N SER A 203 42.48 34.45 -29.28
CA SER A 203 42.20 34.12 -30.68
C SER A 203 42.06 35.38 -31.55
N VAL A 204 41.48 36.47 -31.04
CA VAL A 204 41.45 37.77 -31.72
C VAL A 204 42.86 38.35 -31.90
N ILE A 205 43.72 38.26 -30.87
CA ILE A 205 45.11 38.73 -30.96
C ILE A 205 45.88 37.93 -32.01
N VAL A 206 45.77 36.60 -31.99
CA VAL A 206 46.45 35.73 -32.98
C VAL A 206 45.95 36.03 -34.39
N LEU A 207 44.65 36.19 -34.61
CA LEU A 207 44.11 36.57 -35.92
C LEU A 207 44.63 37.94 -36.37
N SER A 208 44.68 38.92 -35.47
CA SER A 208 45.19 40.25 -35.75
C SER A 208 46.67 40.22 -36.15
N LEU A 209 47.48 39.41 -35.45
CA LEU A 209 48.89 39.18 -35.78
C LEU A 209 49.04 38.46 -37.13
N CYS A 210 48.24 37.42 -37.40
CA CYS A 210 48.24 36.72 -38.68
C CYS A 210 47.90 37.66 -39.84
N ILE A 211 46.90 38.53 -39.67
CA ILE A 211 46.53 39.56 -40.67
C ILE A 211 47.68 40.56 -40.86
N ALA A 212 48.31 41.02 -39.77
CA ALA A 212 49.43 41.96 -39.84
C ALA A 212 50.64 41.35 -40.55
N VAL A 213 50.98 40.08 -40.27
CA VAL A 213 52.05 39.33 -40.94
C VAL A 213 51.71 39.10 -42.41
N TYR A 214 50.48 38.71 -42.72
CA TYR A 214 50.02 38.52 -44.10
C TYR A 214 50.12 39.82 -44.91
N ARG A 215 49.71 40.96 -44.33
CA ARG A 215 49.83 42.28 -44.98
C ARG A 215 51.28 42.75 -45.14
N ARG A 216 52.20 42.32 -44.27
CA ARG A 216 53.63 42.65 -44.35
C ARG A 216 54.41 41.76 -45.33
N ARG A 217 53.83 40.65 -45.80
CA ARG A 217 54.50 39.78 -46.77
C ARG A 217 54.59 40.53 -48.11
N PRO A 218 55.80 40.79 -48.64
CA PRO A 218 55.94 41.46 -49.93
C PRO A 218 55.25 40.60 -51.00
N LYS A 219 54.47 41.25 -51.87
CA LYS A 219 53.91 40.60 -53.05
C LYS A 219 55.03 40.50 -54.08
N ASP A 220 55.54 39.30 -54.32
CA ASP A 220 56.40 39.06 -55.48
C ASP A 220 55.54 39.33 -56.74
N TYR A 221 55.88 40.41 -57.44
CA TYR A 221 55.43 40.71 -58.80
C TYR A 221 56.55 40.34 -59.77
#